data_AF-A0A537Z4C4-F1
#
_entry.id   AF-A0A537Z4C4-F1
#
_cell.length_a   1.000
_cell.length_b   1.000
_cell.length_c   1.000
_cell.angle_alpha   90.00
_cell.angle_beta   90.00
_cell.angle_gamma   90.00
#
_symmetry.space_group_name_H-M   'P 1'
#
loop_
_entity.id
_entity.type
_entity.pdbx_description
1 polymer ?
#
loop_
_entity_poly.entity_id
_entity_poly.type
_entity_poly.pdbx_seq_one_letter_code
_entity_poly.pdbx_strand_id
1 'polypeptide(L)'
;MIATHEFGGRQIHWGVREHGMGSMMNGMAAGGTLPAGGTFFVFSDYMRPAVRLAALSRYKTAFVWSHDSVGLGEDGPTHQPIEHLASLRAMPGLR
;
A
#
# COMPACT_ATOMS: atom_id res chain seq x y z
N MET A 1 -6.88 17.36 -18.35
CA MET A 1 -6.71 16.47 -19.52
C MET A 1 -5.50 15.59 -19.24
N ILE A 2 -5.66 14.28 -19.06
CA ILE A 2 -4.50 13.37 -18.96
C ILE A 2 -3.98 13.21 -20.40
N ALA A 3 -2.76 13.66 -20.67
CA ALA A 3 -2.13 13.48 -21.98
C ALA A 3 -1.99 11.97 -22.25
N THR A 4 -2.59 11.47 -23.33
CA THR A 4 -2.81 10.03 -23.53
C THR A 4 -1.56 9.23 -23.86
N HIS A 5 -0.36 9.84 -23.94
CA HIS A 5 0.86 9.17 -24.40
C HIS A 5 2.17 9.68 -23.75
N GLU A 6 2.13 10.15 -22.51
CA GLU A 6 3.36 10.47 -21.76
C GLU A 6 3.69 9.38 -20.73
N PHE A 7 4.61 8.48 -21.06
CA PHE A 7 5.03 7.37 -20.20
C PHE A 7 6.24 7.68 -19.30
N GLY A 8 6.77 8.90 -19.36
CA GLY A 8 7.92 9.33 -18.55
C GLY A 8 7.56 9.78 -17.12
N GLY A 9 6.26 9.81 -16.77
CA GLY A 9 5.79 10.22 -15.47
C GLY A 9 6.21 9.26 -14.35
N ARG A 10 6.37 9.80 -13.14
CA ARG A 10 6.75 9.02 -11.94
C ARG A 10 5.59 8.74 -10.98
N GLN A 11 4.40 9.26 -11.28
CA GLN A 11 3.19 9.11 -10.48
C GLN A 11 2.15 8.29 -11.24
N ILE A 12 1.60 7.28 -10.57
CA ILE A 12 0.56 6.41 -11.10
C ILE A 12 -0.73 6.65 -10.29
N HIS A 13 -1.82 6.96 -10.98
CA HIS A 13 -3.14 7.04 -10.38
C HIS A 13 -3.80 5.66 -10.41
N TRP A 14 -3.66 4.91 -9.32
CA TRP A 14 -4.13 3.52 -9.22
C TRP A 14 -5.65 3.37 -9.23
N GLY A 15 -6.39 4.42 -8.84
CA GLY A 15 -7.80 4.31 -8.45
C GLY A 15 -7.96 3.60 -7.10
N VAL A 16 -9.19 3.22 -6.76
CA VAL A 16 -9.51 2.44 -5.54
C VAL A 16 -9.20 0.96 -5.79
N ARG A 17 -7.91 0.61 -5.74
CA ARG A 17 -7.38 -0.70 -6.17
C ARG A 17 -6.18 -1.12 -5.32
N GLU A 18 -6.30 -1.15 -4.01
CA GLU A 18 -5.20 -1.34 -3.05
C GLU A 18 -4.46 -2.66 -3.31
N HIS A 19 -5.19 -3.77 -3.50
CA HIS A 19 -4.58 -5.05 -3.85
C HIS A 19 -3.78 -4.95 -5.16
N GLY A 20 -4.39 -4.38 -6.20
CA GLY A 20 -3.77 -4.20 -7.51
C GLY A 20 -2.52 -3.32 -7.43
N MET A 21 -2.61 -2.19 -6.75
CA MET A 21 -1.50 -1.29 -6.45
C MET A 21 -0.35 -2.04 -5.78
N GLY A 22 -0.61 -2.77 -4.70
CA GLY A 22 0.43 -3.50 -3.98
C GLY A 22 1.12 -4.57 -4.84
N SER A 23 0.34 -5.35 -5.59
CA SER A 23 0.88 -6.39 -6.47
C SER A 23 1.69 -5.81 -7.62
N MET A 24 1.23 -4.71 -8.23
CA MET A 24 1.97 -4.01 -9.29
C MET A 24 3.27 -3.40 -8.76
N MET A 25 3.23 -2.78 -7.57
CA MET A 25 4.43 -2.26 -6.92
C MET A 25 5.45 -3.37 -6.65
N ASN A 26 5.04 -4.56 -6.22
CA ASN A 26 5.95 -5.70 -6.10
C ASN A 26 6.62 -6.07 -7.44
N GLY A 27 5.85 -6.08 -8.53
CA GLY A 27 6.40 -6.28 -9.89
C GLY A 27 7.40 -5.19 -10.29
N MET A 28 7.10 -3.93 -9.99
CA MET A 28 8.02 -2.80 -10.24
C MET A 28 9.32 -2.92 -9.41
N ALA A 29 9.21 -3.32 -8.15
CA ALA A 29 10.37 -3.56 -7.29
C ALA A 29 11.22 -4.74 -7.79
N ALA A 30 10.59 -5.82 -8.28
CA ALA A 30 11.30 -6.91 -8.93
C ALA A 30 12.04 -6.46 -10.20
N GLY A 31 11.49 -5.47 -10.91
CA GLY A 31 12.12 -4.82 -12.06
C GLY A 31 13.16 -3.75 -11.71
N GLY A 32 13.54 -3.59 -10.43
CA GLY A 32 14.59 -2.66 -10.00
C GLY A 32 14.13 -1.23 -9.69
N THR A 33 12.82 -0.96 -9.71
CA THR A 33 12.27 0.34 -9.27
C THR A 33 12.13 0.39 -7.75
N LEU A 34 12.03 1.60 -7.16
CA LEU A 34 11.71 1.79 -5.74
C LEU A 34 10.29 2.40 -5.60
N PRO A 35 9.23 1.58 -5.75
CA PRO A 35 7.87 2.06 -5.75
C PRO A 35 7.40 2.44 -4.34
N ALA A 36 6.66 3.55 -4.26
CA ALA A 36 5.91 3.96 -3.09
C ALA A 36 4.44 4.17 -3.47
N GLY A 37 3.52 3.71 -2.63
CA GLY A 37 2.08 3.79 -2.88
C GLY A 37 1.32 3.99 -1.59
N GLY A 38 0.28 4.83 -1.66
CA GLY A 38 -0.42 5.31 -0.48
C GLY A 38 -1.89 4.92 -0.44
N THR A 39 -2.39 4.61 0.76
CA THR A 39 -3.82 4.48 1.09
C THR A 39 -4.03 4.75 2.59
N PHE A 40 -5.26 4.65 3.10
CA PHE A 40 -5.52 4.71 4.54
C PHE A 40 -5.10 3.40 5.21
N PHE A 41 -4.68 3.47 6.47
CA PHE A 41 -4.11 2.32 7.16
C PHE A 41 -5.11 1.17 7.34
N VAL A 42 -6.38 1.49 7.53
CA VAL A 42 -7.48 0.51 7.54
C VAL A 42 -7.58 -0.31 6.24
N PHE A 43 -7.24 0.29 5.08
CA PHE A 43 -7.27 -0.41 3.79
C PHE A 43 -6.00 -1.22 3.50
N SER A 44 -5.04 -1.27 4.44
CA SER A 44 -3.91 -2.21 4.35
C SER A 44 -4.38 -3.67 4.26
N ASP A 45 -5.56 -3.98 4.80
CA ASP A 45 -6.17 -5.31 4.73
C ASP A 45 -6.58 -5.72 3.32
N TYR A 46 -7.01 -4.77 2.49
CA TYR A 46 -7.31 -5.02 1.08
C TYR A 46 -6.07 -5.41 0.27
N MET A 47 -4.87 -5.04 0.73
CA MET A 47 -3.61 -5.34 0.07
C MET A 47 -2.68 -6.26 0.85
N ARG A 48 -3.17 -6.87 1.94
CA ARG A 48 -2.37 -7.70 2.84
C ARG A 48 -1.62 -8.86 2.15
N PRO A 49 -2.19 -9.56 1.15
CA PRO A 49 -1.44 -10.58 0.40
C PRO A 49 -0.24 -10.00 -0.36
N ALA A 50 -0.39 -8.81 -0.97
CA ALA A 50 0.70 -8.15 -1.66
C ALA A 50 1.80 -7.69 -0.69
N VAL A 51 1.43 -7.16 0.48
CA VAL A 51 2.40 -6.82 1.55
C VAL A 51 3.15 -8.07 2.01
N ARG A 52 2.44 -9.19 2.20
CA ARG A 52 3.05 -10.46 2.59
C ARG A 52 4.04 -10.98 1.56
N LEU A 53 3.73 -10.88 0.28
CA LEU A 53 4.67 -11.24 -0.79
C LEU A 53 5.86 -10.29 -0.86
N ALA A 54 5.66 -9.00 -0.63
CA ALA A 54 6.76 -8.03 -0.56
C ALA A 54 7.76 -8.41 0.54
N ALA A 55 7.26 -8.71 1.73
CA ALA A 55 8.07 -9.14 2.87
C ALA A 55 8.80 -10.47 2.61
N LEU A 56 8.08 -11.48 2.09
CA LEU A 56 8.65 -12.81 1.81
C LEU A 56 9.75 -12.76 0.72
N SER A 57 9.50 -12.01 -0.36
CA SER A 57 10.41 -11.86 -1.49
C SER A 57 11.48 -10.79 -1.29
N ARG A 58 11.48 -10.11 -0.14
CA ARG A 58 12.38 -8.98 0.19
C ARG A 58 12.35 -7.85 -0.84
N TYR A 59 11.17 -7.59 -1.42
CA TYR A 59 11.00 -6.49 -2.37
C TYR A 59 11.09 -5.14 -1.66
N LYS A 60 11.77 -4.18 -2.30
CA LYS A 60 11.93 -2.80 -1.81
C LYS A 60 10.69 -1.96 -2.14
N THR A 61 9.55 -2.36 -1.60
CA THR A 61 8.26 -1.71 -1.79
C THR A 61 7.92 -0.87 -0.55
N ALA A 62 7.62 0.41 -0.72
CA ALA A 62 7.19 1.29 0.38
C ALA A 62 5.67 1.46 0.40
N PHE A 63 5.02 0.87 1.39
CA PHE A 63 3.58 1.06 1.65
C PHE A 63 3.39 2.25 2.59
N VAL A 64 2.76 3.32 2.10
CA VAL A 64 2.56 4.56 2.85
C VAL A 64 1.12 4.60 3.36
N TRP A 65 0.94 4.26 4.63
CA TRP A 65 -0.38 4.25 5.26
C TRP A 65 -0.57 5.48 6.14
N SER A 66 -1.59 6.27 5.82
CA SER A 66 -2.03 7.43 6.62
C SER A 66 -3.29 7.07 7.42
N HIS A 67 -3.84 8.01 8.19
CA HIS A 67 -5.11 7.79 8.93
C HIS A 67 -4.99 6.56 9.85
N ASP A 68 -3.99 6.58 10.72
CA ASP A 68 -3.45 5.41 11.41
C ASP A 68 -4.18 5.04 12.71
N SER A 69 -5.24 5.77 13.08
CA SER A 69 -5.87 5.65 14.38
C SER A 69 -7.27 6.26 14.42
N VAL A 70 -7.88 6.23 15.61
CA VAL A 70 -9.12 6.95 15.94
C VAL A 70 -9.03 8.47 15.74
N GLY A 71 -7.81 9.02 15.61
CA GLY A 71 -7.59 10.44 15.33
C GLY A 71 -8.16 10.92 13.99
N LEU A 72 -8.61 9.99 13.14
CA LEU A 72 -9.39 10.28 11.94
C LEU A 72 -10.71 11.01 12.22
N GLY A 73 -11.42 10.70 13.32
CA GLY A 73 -12.68 11.36 13.65
C GLY A 73 -13.90 10.81 12.91
N GLU A 74 -14.61 11.67 12.18
CA GLU A 74 -16.01 11.49 11.76
C GLU A 74 -16.26 10.32 10.80
N ASP A 75 -15.25 9.91 10.02
CA ASP A 75 -15.35 8.74 9.14
C ASP A 75 -15.62 7.43 9.90
N GLY A 76 -15.40 7.44 11.22
CA GLY A 76 -15.92 6.44 12.14
C GLY A 76 -15.20 5.08 12.10
N PRO A 77 -15.77 4.07 12.79
CA PRO A 77 -15.06 2.83 13.12
C PRO A 77 -14.68 2.00 11.90
N THR A 78 -15.36 2.15 10.75
CA THR A 78 -15.00 1.44 9.51
C THR A 78 -13.73 1.97 8.87
N HIS A 79 -13.28 3.16 9.27
CA HIS A 79 -12.08 3.80 8.74
C HIS A 79 -10.95 3.92 9.77
N GLN A 80 -11.22 3.55 11.03
CA GLN A 80 -10.29 3.69 12.14
C GLN A 80 -9.63 2.33 12.44
N PRO A 81 -8.35 2.15 12.12
CA PRO A 81 -7.65 0.89 12.35
C PRO A 81 -7.37 0.68 13.84
N ILE A 82 -7.61 -0.54 14.34
CA ILE A 82 -7.38 -0.91 15.76
C ILE A 82 -6.33 -2.03 15.86
N GLU A 83 -6.58 -3.15 15.18
CA GLU A 83 -5.80 -4.39 15.19
C GLU A 83 -4.76 -4.48 14.06
N HIS A 84 -4.86 -3.59 13.08
CA HIS A 84 -4.09 -3.65 11.83
C HIS A 84 -2.58 -3.62 12.09
N LEU A 85 -2.12 -2.73 12.98
CA LEU A 85 -0.70 -2.64 13.38
C LEU A 85 -0.20 -3.91 14.08
N ALA A 86 -1.02 -4.50 14.95
CA ALA A 86 -0.66 -5.76 15.62
C ALA A 86 -0.52 -6.88 14.59
N SER A 87 -1.44 -6.97 13.63
CA SER A 87 -1.37 -7.97 12.57
C SER A 87 -0.17 -7.80 11.65
N LEU A 88 0.21 -6.56 11.32
CA LEU A 88 1.37 -6.29 10.45
C LEU A 88 2.69 -6.52 11.19
N ARG A 89 2.78 -6.17 12.49
CA ARG A 89 3.94 -6.51 13.33
C ARG A 89 4.17 -8.01 13.46
N ALA A 90 3.10 -8.81 13.40
CA ALA A 90 3.18 -10.26 13.38
C ALA A 90 3.67 -10.84 12.05
N MET A 91 3.83 -10.02 10.99
CA MET A 91 4.26 -10.47 9.67
C MET A 91 5.79 -10.51 9.58
N PRO A 92 6.43 -11.70 9.44
CA PRO A 92 7.88 -11.78 9.36
C PRO A 92 8.43 -11.08 8.12
N GLY A 93 9.55 -10.37 8.28
CA GLY A 93 10.24 -9.67 7.19
C GLY A 93 9.59 -8.35 6.76
N LEU A 94 8.50 -7.94 7.39
CA LEU A 94 7.91 -6.62 7.24
C LEU A 94 8.57 -5.65 8.24
N ARG A 95 8.89 -4.43 7.78
CA ARG A 95 9.48 -3.37 8.60
C ARG A 95 8.52 -2.19 8.68
#